data_AF-A0A397V6G1-F1
#
_entry.id   AF-A0A397V6G1-F1
#
_cell.length_a   1.000
_cell.length_b   1.000
_cell.length_c   1.000
_cell.angle_alpha   90.00
_cell.angle_beta   90.00
_cell.angle_gamma   90.00
#
_symmetry.space_group_name_H-M   'P 1'
#
loop_
_entity.id
_entity.type
_entity.pdbx_description
1 polymer ?
#
loop_
_entity_poly.entity_id
_entity_poly.type
_entity_poly.pdbx_seq_one_letter_code
_entity_poly.pdbx_strand_id
1 'polypeptide(L)'
;MPSADNFHIWYGVLFVHKGFYKGGVFKFKLNIPIEYPFFYPPTVQFIFKLINDVGLFHPLIHPETGNFSLTQQFKDWAPHRYYIFHVLHYVKKSFKKDVLDNLTEKHCLNKDAFDTYHDHPKRFGTMAKQCADLSTSDTVLYDNHNESNPIQFSKLSDEKLGKF
;
A
#
# COMPACT_ATOMS: atom_id res chain seq x y z
N MET A 1 7.68 -10.92 0.33
CA MET A 1 8.49 -11.94 -0.36
C MET A 1 9.50 -11.23 -1.23
N PRO A 2 10.79 -11.61 -1.20
CA PRO A 2 11.79 -11.07 -2.12
C PRO A 2 11.39 -11.30 -3.57
N SER A 3 11.77 -10.37 -4.45
CA SER A 3 11.69 -10.50 -5.91
C SER A 3 12.54 -11.69 -6.36
N ALA A 4 12.14 -12.33 -7.46
CA ALA A 4 12.90 -13.44 -8.05
C ALA A 4 14.32 -13.01 -8.46
N ASP A 5 14.46 -11.78 -8.96
CA ASP A 5 15.69 -11.31 -9.59
C ASP A 5 16.52 -10.38 -8.70
N ASN A 6 15.93 -9.85 -7.61
CA ASN A 6 16.59 -8.87 -6.75
C ASN A 6 16.15 -8.98 -5.29
N PHE A 7 17.06 -9.42 -4.42
CA PHE A 7 16.80 -9.55 -2.99
C PHE A 7 16.50 -8.21 -2.29
N HIS A 8 16.92 -7.08 -2.86
CA HIS A 8 16.63 -5.74 -2.35
C HIS A 8 15.20 -5.27 -2.67
N ILE A 9 14.46 -5.99 -3.51
CA ILE A 9 13.07 -5.66 -3.83
C ILE A 9 12.17 -6.70 -3.18
N TRP A 10 11.28 -6.29 -2.28
CA TRP A 10 10.33 -7.20 -1.65
C TRP A 10 8.90 -6.83 -2.02
N TYR A 11 8.15 -7.79 -2.53
CA TYR A 11 6.72 -7.66 -2.78
C TYR A 11 5.92 -7.97 -1.53
N GLY A 12 4.81 -7.25 -1.34
CA GLY A 12 3.88 -7.46 -0.26
C GLY A 12 2.45 -7.21 -0.71
N VAL A 13 1.50 -7.75 0.05
CA VAL A 13 0.08 -7.51 -0.13
C VAL A 13 -0.53 -7.09 1.18
N LEU A 14 -1.28 -6.00 1.16
CA LEU A 14 -2.02 -5.46 2.29
C LEU A 14 -3.50 -5.82 2.15
N PHE A 15 -3.99 -6.62 3.10
CA PHE A 15 -5.41 -6.90 3.26
C PHE A 15 -6.01 -5.95 4.29
N VAL A 16 -6.98 -5.13 3.87
CA VAL A 16 -7.61 -4.14 4.74
C VAL A 16 -8.99 -4.62 5.18
N HIS A 17 -9.16 -4.89 6.48
CA HIS A 17 -10.40 -5.48 7.01
C HIS A 17 -11.38 -4.48 7.64
N LYS A 18 -10.93 -3.25 7.92
CA LYS A 18 -11.72 -2.24 8.66
C LYS A 18 -11.43 -0.83 8.12
N GLY A 19 -12.33 0.11 8.38
CA GLY A 19 -12.20 1.51 7.96
C GLY A 19 -12.65 1.75 6.53
N PHE A 20 -12.26 2.90 5.97
CA PHE A 20 -12.70 3.40 4.66
C PHE A 20 -12.32 2.46 3.50
N TYR A 21 -11.24 1.70 3.63
CA TYR A 21 -10.73 0.79 2.60
C TYR A 21 -11.07 -0.68 2.89
N LYS A 22 -12.09 -0.94 3.73
CA LYS A 22 -12.49 -2.32 4.10
C LYS A 22 -12.77 -3.15 2.84
N GLY A 23 -12.19 -4.34 2.79
CA GLY A 23 -12.28 -5.28 1.68
C GLY A 23 -11.14 -5.13 0.67
N GLY A 24 -10.33 -4.08 0.75
CA GLY A 24 -9.25 -3.82 -0.21
C GLY A 24 -8.08 -4.79 -0.09
N VAL A 25 -7.50 -5.12 -1.24
CA VAL A 25 -6.31 -5.97 -1.40
C VAL A 25 -5.27 -5.21 -2.22
N PHE A 26 -4.30 -4.59 -1.54
CA PHE A 26 -3.35 -3.69 -2.19
C PHE A 26 -1.97 -4.33 -2.32
N LYS A 27 -1.51 -4.57 -3.55
CA LYS A 27 -0.14 -5.00 -3.84
C LYS A 27 0.82 -3.81 -3.71
N PHE A 28 1.98 -4.03 -3.12
CA PHE A 28 3.04 -3.04 -3.02
C PHE A 28 4.42 -3.70 -3.14
N LYS A 29 5.43 -2.90 -3.42
CA LYS A 29 6.84 -3.31 -3.33
C LYS A 29 7.59 -2.40 -2.37
N LEU A 30 8.58 -2.98 -1.71
CA LEU A 30 9.61 -2.33 -0.92
C LEU A 30 10.89 -2.34 -1.73
N ASN A 31 11.56 -1.20 -1.85
CA ASN A 31 12.94 -1.16 -2.32
C ASN A 31 13.84 -0.89 -1.12
N ILE A 32 14.66 -1.86 -0.78
CA ILE A 32 15.61 -1.85 0.35
C ILE A 32 16.93 -1.28 -0.19
N PRO A 33 17.45 -0.18 0.37
CA PRO A 33 18.76 0.34 -0.01
C PRO A 33 19.86 -0.69 0.20
N ILE A 34 20.91 -0.64 -0.62
CA ILE A 34 22.09 -1.53 -0.47
C ILE A 34 22.76 -1.26 0.89
N GLU A 35 22.74 0.00 1.33
CA GLU A 35 23.31 0.46 2.59
C GLU A 35 22.31 0.37 3.76
N TYR A 36 21.22 -0.40 3.62
CA TYR A 36 20.25 -0.59 4.71
C TYR A 36 20.92 -1.26 5.93
N PRO A 37 20.65 -0.83 7.17
CA PRO A 37 19.73 0.24 7.60
C PRO A 37 20.37 1.62 7.86
N PHE A 38 21.58 1.90 7.37
CA PHE A 38 22.42 2.98 7.91
C PHE A 38 21.95 4.41 7.58
N PHE A 39 21.56 4.68 6.32
CA PHE A 39 21.31 6.07 5.89
C PHE A 39 19.84 6.36 5.55
N TYR A 40 19.12 5.40 4.97
CA TYR A 40 17.78 5.63 4.45
C TYR A 40 16.81 4.47 4.78
N PRO A 41 15.52 4.77 5.01
CA PRO A 41 14.50 3.73 5.08
C PRO A 41 14.31 3.04 3.72
N PRO A 42 13.76 1.82 3.72
CA PRO A 42 13.16 1.24 2.52
C PRO A 42 12.10 2.17 1.95
N THR A 43 12.05 2.30 0.63
CA THR A 43 10.93 2.98 -0.03
C THR A 43 9.77 2.02 -0.22
N VAL A 44 8.53 2.50 -0.09
CA VAL A 44 7.33 1.71 -0.33
C VAL A 44 6.60 2.30 -1.54
N GLN A 45 6.28 1.45 -2.51
CA GLN A 45 5.55 1.84 -3.71
C GLN A 45 4.36 0.89 -3.91
N PHE A 46 3.15 1.44 -3.91
CA PHE A 46 1.95 0.69 -4.24
C PHE A 46 1.92 0.37 -5.74
N ILE A 47 1.40 -0.79 -6.09
CA ILE A 47 1.27 -1.26 -7.46
C ILE A 47 -0.21 -1.08 -7.83
N PHE A 48 -0.56 0.13 -8.27
CA PHE A 48 -1.95 0.59 -8.45
C PHE A 48 -2.30 0.88 -9.91
N LYS A 49 -1.42 0.59 -10.88
CA LYS A 49 -1.65 0.77 -12.33
C LYS A 49 -2.92 0.07 -12.85
N LEU A 50 -3.58 -0.69 -11.98
CA LEU A 50 -4.75 -1.52 -12.22
C LEU A 50 -6.03 -0.90 -11.63
N ILE A 51 -5.97 0.14 -10.79
CA ILE A 51 -7.12 0.76 -10.10
C ILE A 51 -7.78 1.86 -10.97
N ASN A 52 -7.65 1.78 -12.30
CA ASN A 52 -7.79 2.88 -13.28
C ASN A 52 -6.65 3.92 -13.16
N ASP A 53 -6.42 4.72 -14.20
CA ASP A 53 -5.32 5.71 -14.32
C ASP A 53 -5.24 6.76 -13.18
N VAL A 54 -6.17 6.72 -12.23
CA VAL A 54 -6.33 7.65 -11.10
C VAL A 54 -5.56 7.22 -9.84
N GLY A 55 -5.12 5.96 -9.77
CA GLY A 55 -4.34 5.41 -8.67
C GLY A 55 -5.06 5.33 -7.31
N LEU A 56 -4.32 4.92 -6.27
CA LEU A 56 -4.89 4.66 -4.95
C LEU A 56 -5.17 5.98 -4.22
N PHE A 57 -6.44 6.31 -4.02
CA PHE A 57 -6.87 7.54 -3.34
C PHE A 57 -6.59 7.47 -1.84
N HIS A 58 -5.39 7.86 -1.41
CA HIS A 58 -4.95 7.87 -0.01
C HIS A 58 -3.99 9.04 0.26
N PRO A 59 -4.11 9.80 1.37
CA PRO A 59 -3.32 11.02 1.59
C PRO A 59 -1.80 10.85 1.50
N LEU A 60 -1.27 9.73 2.04
CA LEU A 60 0.16 9.43 2.04
C LEU A 60 0.68 8.77 0.77
N ILE A 61 -0.15 8.51 -0.25
CA ILE A 61 0.24 7.79 -1.46
C ILE A 61 0.19 8.75 -2.64
N HIS A 62 1.32 8.92 -3.33
CA HIS A 62 1.33 9.74 -4.53
C HIS A 62 0.42 9.13 -5.61
N PRO A 63 -0.52 9.90 -6.20
CA PRO A 63 -1.54 9.33 -7.08
C PRO A 63 -0.95 8.70 -8.35
N GLU A 64 0.08 9.31 -8.94
CA GLU A 64 0.67 8.84 -10.20
C GLU A 64 1.78 7.79 -10.05
N THR A 65 2.53 7.83 -8.94
CA THR A 65 3.71 6.96 -8.75
C THR A 65 3.48 5.86 -7.72
N GLY A 66 2.49 6.03 -6.83
CA GLY A 66 2.20 5.15 -5.70
C GLY A 66 3.25 5.13 -4.62
N ASN A 67 4.23 6.04 -4.69
CA ASN A 67 5.18 6.22 -3.62
C ASN A 67 4.44 6.56 -2.34
N PHE A 68 4.78 5.88 -1.26
CA PHE A 68 4.18 6.05 0.05
C PHE A 68 5.10 6.89 0.94
N SER A 69 4.54 7.91 1.57
CA SER A 69 5.26 8.79 2.48
C SER A 69 5.44 8.14 3.85
N LEU A 70 6.70 7.96 4.24
CA LEU A 70 7.11 7.49 5.57
C LEU A 70 7.37 8.64 6.56
N THR A 71 7.35 9.89 6.07
CA THR A 71 7.86 11.06 6.79
C THR A 71 7.06 11.46 8.03
N GLN A 72 5.79 11.06 8.13
CA GLN A 72 4.99 11.30 9.34
C GLN A 72 5.53 10.48 10.53
N GLN A 73 5.90 9.21 10.29
CA GLN A 73 6.29 8.25 11.32
C GLN A 73 7.81 8.20 11.54
N PHE A 74 8.60 8.35 10.48
CA PHE A 74 10.06 8.15 10.49
C PHE A 74 10.77 9.46 10.13
N LYS A 75 10.80 10.42 11.06
CA LYS A 75 11.48 11.71 10.87
C LYS A 75 13.00 11.62 11.02
N ASP A 76 13.44 10.72 11.88
CA ASP A 76 14.81 10.50 12.31
C ASP A 76 15.18 9.02 12.11
N TRP A 77 15.14 8.57 10.84
CA TRP A 77 15.51 7.20 10.52
C TRP A 77 16.90 6.89 11.07
N ALA A 78 16.97 5.89 11.94
CA ALA A 78 18.19 5.49 12.59
C ALA A 78 18.31 3.96 12.61
N PRO A 79 19.48 3.41 12.23
CA PRO A 79 19.77 2.00 12.44
C PRO A 79 19.62 1.64 13.93
N HIS A 80 19.30 0.38 14.20
CA HIS A 80 18.98 -0.18 15.53
C HIS A 80 17.67 0.29 16.19
N ARG A 81 17.06 1.38 15.72
CA ARG A 81 15.75 1.84 16.18
C ARG A 81 14.61 1.38 15.28
N TYR A 82 14.79 1.52 13.96
CA TYR A 82 13.76 1.20 12.98
C TYR A 82 14.21 0.10 12.03
N TYR A 83 13.23 -0.68 11.59
CA TYR A 83 13.46 -1.84 10.74
C TYR A 83 12.33 -2.02 9.73
N ILE A 84 12.48 -2.90 8.74
CA ILE A 84 11.46 -3.19 7.72
C ILE A 84 10.11 -3.52 8.36
N PHE A 85 10.08 -4.26 9.48
CA PHE A 85 8.81 -4.59 10.14
C PHE A 85 8.09 -3.36 10.72
N HIS A 86 8.83 -2.33 11.14
CA HIS A 86 8.23 -1.06 11.57
C HIS A 86 7.59 -0.32 10.38
N VAL A 87 8.26 -0.33 9.22
CA VAL A 87 7.72 0.22 7.97
C VAL A 87 6.44 -0.51 7.58
N LEU A 88 6.47 -1.85 7.55
CA LEU A 88 5.29 -2.68 7.27
C LEU A 88 4.14 -2.44 8.26
N HIS A 89 4.46 -2.33 9.55
CA HIS A 89 3.48 -2.01 10.57
C HIS A 89 2.82 -0.65 10.30
N TYR A 90 3.62 0.36 9.95
CA TYR A 90 3.12 1.70 9.65
C TYR A 90 2.29 1.75 8.37
N VAL A 91 2.72 1.06 7.30
CA VAL A 91 1.91 0.88 6.07
C VAL A 91 0.53 0.29 6.39
N LYS A 92 0.46 -0.72 7.29
CA LYS A 92 -0.83 -1.24 7.75
C LYS A 92 -1.62 -0.23 8.59
N LYS A 93 -0.94 0.54 9.43
CA LYS A 93 -1.56 1.51 10.35
C LYS A 93 -2.12 2.72 9.60
N SER A 94 -1.52 3.13 8.47
CA SER A 94 -1.90 4.35 7.74
C SER A 94 -3.33 4.33 7.19
N PHE A 95 -3.88 3.14 6.92
CA PHE A 95 -5.26 2.96 6.46
C PHE A 95 -6.30 3.05 7.59
N LYS A 96 -5.87 3.22 8.84
CA LYS A 96 -6.75 3.34 10.00
C LYS A 96 -7.06 4.81 10.29
N LYS A 97 -8.29 5.04 10.76
CA LYS A 97 -8.78 6.36 11.17
C LYS A 97 -7.83 7.09 12.13
N ASP A 98 -7.25 6.38 13.11
CA ASP A 98 -6.24 6.92 14.04
C ASP A 98 -5.08 7.64 13.35
N VAL A 99 -4.55 7.08 12.25
CA VAL A 99 -3.47 7.75 11.52
C VAL A 99 -4.02 8.87 10.65
N LEU A 100 -5.11 8.62 9.92
CA LEU A 100 -5.75 9.60 9.03
C LEU A 100 -6.16 10.88 9.75
N ASP A 101 -6.72 10.77 10.96
CA ASP A 101 -7.13 11.90 11.80
C ASP A 101 -5.94 12.75 12.29
N ASN A 102 -4.73 12.17 12.35
CA ASN A 102 -3.52 12.82 12.85
C ASN A 102 -2.51 13.18 11.74
N LEU A 103 -2.96 13.16 10.47
CA LEU A 103 -2.12 13.58 9.36
C LEU A 103 -1.98 15.10 9.33
N THR A 104 -0.85 15.56 8.79
CA THR A 104 -0.65 16.97 8.44
C THR A 104 -0.28 17.06 6.97
N GLU A 105 -0.71 18.13 6.30
CA GLU A 105 -0.58 18.28 4.84
C GLU A 105 0.87 18.07 4.36
N LYS A 106 1.86 18.55 5.12
CA LYS A 106 3.29 18.43 4.80
C LYS A 106 3.81 17.00 4.57
N HIS A 107 3.10 16.00 5.09
CA HIS A 107 3.47 14.59 4.93
C HIS A 107 2.70 13.89 3.80
N CYS A 108 1.68 14.55 3.25
CA CYS A 108 0.74 13.98 2.30
C CYS A 108 1.23 14.21 0.86
N LEU A 109 1.35 13.11 0.11
CA LEU A 109 1.73 13.14 -1.31
C LEU A 109 0.51 13.33 -2.22
N ASN A 110 -0.69 13.05 -1.71
CA ASN A 110 -1.95 13.32 -2.37
C ASN A 110 -2.74 14.36 -1.56
N LYS A 111 -2.61 15.63 -1.97
CA LYS A 111 -3.29 16.75 -1.32
C LYS A 111 -4.80 16.67 -1.48
N ASP A 112 -5.31 16.29 -2.65
CA ASP A 112 -6.74 16.12 -2.89
C ASP A 112 -7.36 15.08 -1.94
N ALA A 113 -6.68 13.96 -1.71
CA ALA A 113 -7.12 12.97 -0.72
C ALA A 113 -7.06 13.48 0.71
N PHE A 114 -6.06 14.30 1.05
CA PHE A 114 -5.96 14.95 2.36
C PHE A 114 -7.11 15.96 2.57
N ASP A 115 -7.32 16.88 1.64
CA ASP A 115 -8.37 17.91 1.71
C ASP A 115 -9.76 17.27 1.72
N THR A 116 -10.01 16.29 0.83
CA THR A 116 -11.28 15.56 0.79
C THR A 116 -11.55 14.79 2.09
N TYR A 117 -10.51 14.29 2.77
CA TYR A 117 -10.69 13.64 4.08
C TYR A 117 -11.21 14.61 5.15
N HIS A 118 -10.64 15.82 5.19
CA HIS A 118 -10.95 16.83 6.20
C HIS A 118 -12.27 17.55 5.91
N ASP A 119 -12.47 17.96 4.65
CA ASP A 119 -13.61 18.80 4.26
C ASP A 119 -14.85 17.97 3.91
N HIS A 120 -14.65 16.78 3.33
CA HIS A 120 -15.71 15.97 2.75
C HIS A 120 -15.58 14.47 3.09
N PRO A 121 -15.63 14.08 4.38
CA PRO A 121 -15.33 12.71 4.82
C PRO A 121 -16.23 11.63 4.20
N LYS A 122 -17.48 11.97 3.84
CA LYS A 122 -18.38 11.06 3.10
C LYS A 122 -17.85 10.77 1.69
N ARG A 123 -17.41 11.82 0.97
CA ARG A 123 -16.83 11.70 -0.38
C ARG A 123 -15.53 10.90 -0.33
N PHE A 124 -14.66 11.18 0.65
CA PHE A 124 -13.46 10.39 0.89
C PHE A 124 -13.79 8.91 1.06
N GLY A 125 -14.78 8.59 1.89
CA GLY A 125 -15.21 7.21 2.12
C GLY A 125 -15.70 6.51 0.84
N THR A 126 -16.43 7.21 -0.02
CA THR A 126 -16.84 6.68 -1.33
C THR A 126 -15.63 6.38 -2.23
N MET A 127 -14.67 7.30 -2.33
CA MET A 127 -13.49 7.14 -3.18
C MET A 127 -12.55 6.03 -2.66
N ALA A 128 -12.35 5.96 -1.34
CA ALA A 128 -11.59 4.89 -0.70
C ALA A 128 -12.25 3.52 -0.88
N LYS A 129 -13.59 3.46 -0.81
CA LYS A 129 -14.35 2.24 -1.10
C LYS A 129 -14.22 1.81 -2.56
N GLN A 130 -14.29 2.75 -3.50
CA GLN A 130 -14.06 2.46 -4.92
C GLN A 130 -12.67 1.85 -5.15
N CYS A 131 -11.63 2.39 -4.50
CA CYS A 131 -10.29 1.81 -4.55
C CYS A 131 -10.25 0.37 -4.02
N ALA A 132 -10.95 0.10 -2.92
CA ALA A 132 -11.05 -1.25 -2.35
C ALA A 132 -11.78 -2.21 -3.29
N ASP A 133 -12.93 -1.83 -3.82
CA ASP A 133 -13.73 -2.66 -4.72
C ASP A 133 -12.96 -2.99 -6.01
N LEU A 134 -12.29 -1.99 -6.61
CA LEU A 134 -11.43 -2.18 -7.79
C LEU A 134 -10.23 -3.08 -7.51
N SER A 135 -9.60 -2.96 -6.33
CA SER A 135 -8.44 -3.79 -5.98
C SER A 135 -8.76 -5.30 -5.94
N THR A 136 -10.04 -5.64 -5.77
CA THR A 136 -10.52 -7.03 -5.74
C THR A 136 -11.15 -7.49 -7.06
N SER A 137 -11.24 -6.63 -8.08
CA SER A 137 -11.77 -7.04 -9.37
C SER A 137 -10.84 -8.05 -10.03
N ASP A 138 -11.39 -8.90 -10.90
CA ASP A 138 -10.62 -9.95 -11.57
C ASP A 138 -9.42 -9.40 -12.36
N THR A 139 -9.61 -8.24 -13.00
CA THR A 139 -8.57 -7.58 -13.82
C THR A 139 -7.41 -7.04 -13.00
N VAL A 140 -7.61 -6.77 -11.70
CA VAL A 140 -6.57 -6.23 -10.82
C VAL A 140 -5.95 -7.32 -9.95
N LEU A 141 -6.81 -8.14 -9.33
CA LEU A 141 -6.39 -9.13 -8.36
C LEU A 141 -5.56 -10.24 -9.02
N TYR A 142 -6.03 -10.74 -10.16
CA TYR A 142 -5.39 -11.83 -10.91
C TYR A 142 -4.44 -11.36 -12.00
N ASP A 143 -4.19 -10.06 -12.09
CA ASP A 143 -3.08 -9.57 -12.90
C ASP A 143 -1.74 -10.01 -12.30
N ASN A 144 -1.04 -10.86 -13.05
CA ASN A 144 0.26 -11.43 -12.76
C ASN A 144 1.31 -11.04 -13.82
N HIS A 145 1.14 -9.92 -14.53
CA HIS A 145 2.05 -9.46 -15.60
C HIS A 145 3.48 -9.11 -15.13
N ASN A 146 3.76 -9.08 -13.83
CA ASN A 146 5.10 -8.86 -13.29
C ASN A 146 5.77 -10.20 -12.93
N GLU A 147 6.60 -10.73 -13.83
CA GLU A 147 7.31 -12.00 -13.65
C GLU A 147 8.21 -12.02 -12.40
N SER A 148 8.79 -10.86 -12.04
CA SER A 148 9.63 -10.73 -10.86
C SER A 148 8.84 -10.73 -9.55
N ASN A 149 7.50 -10.56 -9.58
CA ASN A 149 6.63 -10.64 -8.42
C ASN A 149 6.18 -12.08 -8.16
N PRO A 150 6.70 -12.77 -7.12
CA PRO A 150 6.29 -14.13 -6.82
C PRO A 150 4.88 -14.24 -6.20
N ILE A 151 4.29 -13.12 -5.76
CA ILE A 151 2.97 -13.13 -5.13
C ILE A 151 1.90 -13.02 -6.22
N GLN A 152 1.33 -14.17 -6.58
CA GLN A 152 0.28 -14.30 -7.58
C GLN A 152 -1.00 -14.86 -6.96
N PHE A 153 -2.13 -14.26 -7.31
CA PHE A 153 -3.45 -14.79 -6.94
C PHE A 153 -3.99 -15.64 -8.09
N SER A 154 -4.78 -16.65 -7.75
CA SER A 154 -5.52 -17.47 -8.71
C SER A 154 -6.91 -17.76 -8.17
N LYS A 155 -7.86 -17.96 -9.08
CA LYS A 155 -9.20 -18.41 -8.71
C LYS A 155 -9.11 -19.82 -8.13
N LEU A 156 -9.79 -20.03 -7.01
CA LEU A 156 -10.00 -21.36 -6.47
C LEU A 156 -11.08 -22.04 -7.32
N SER A 157 -10.78 -23.19 -7.93
CA SER A 157 -11.80 -24.03 -8.56
C SER A 157 -12.46 -24.92 -7.51
N ASP A 158 -13.72 -25.29 -7.72
CA ASP A 158 -14.48 -26.15 -6.80
C ASP A 158 -13.78 -27.50 -6.54
N GLU A 159 -13.04 -28.00 -7.52
CA GLU A 159 -12.22 -29.22 -7.41
C GLU A 159 -11.10 -29.13 -6.34
N LYS A 160 -10.67 -27.92 -5.99
CA LYS A 160 -9.62 -27.68 -4.97
C LYS A 160 -10.20 -27.53 -3.56
N LEU A 161 -11.51 -27.29 -3.41
CA LEU A 161 -12.17 -27.09 -2.11
C LEU A 161 -12.35 -28.39 -1.31
N GLY A 162 -12.45 -29.54 -1.98
CA GLY A 162 -12.69 -30.84 -1.35
C GLY A 162 -11.44 -31.62 -0.89
N LYS A 163 -10.25 -31.01 -0.91
CA LYS A 163 -8.97 -31.69 -0.60
C LYS A 163 -8.33 -31.25 0.72
N PHE A 164 -9.05 -30.56 1.59
CA PHE A 164 -8.58 -30.11 2.90
C PHE A 164 -9.41 -30.73 4.02
#